data_AF-A0A087SH43-F1
#
_entry.id   AF-A0A087SH43-F1
#
_cell.length_a   1.000
_cell.length_b   1.000
_cell.length_c   1.000
_cell.angle_alpha   90.00
_cell.angle_beta   90.00
_cell.angle_gamma   90.00
#
_symmetry.space_group_name_H-M   'P 1'
#
loop_
_entity.id
_entity.type
_entity.pdbx_description
1 polymer ?
#
loop_
_entity_poly.entity_id
_entity_poly.type
_entity_poly.pdbx_seq_one_letter_code
_entity_poly.pdbx_strand_id
1 'polypeptide(L)'
;MVKTGTCLLQKCQPELARCLIDGECVENLVCLQVCNGKDDESGCQVKCADRYKNDIIDKFNACAITSGGCVPQKIEKDTWKAPPASAIDRAFDPELFQGRWYITAGLNPLFDVFDCQEHFFASPSPGKNGGVKAPALLPTGSLYGKIRWRIPKGSSDFIERSTMQRFVQDPGNPGVLYNHDNEYLHYEDDWYVVGWEPDSYAFIVYKGQNDAWKGYGGATVYTRDSSFPPELTNKMRELASQAGLKWEEFKLTDNSYIAQSVVGLEKTLQDEFYEAEKQLASIEKQFSASAVWFIRLGARMHKHHCSGY
;
A
#
# COMPACT_ATOMS: atom_id res chain seq x y z
N MET A 1 24.05 11.36 18.48
CA MET A 1 22.69 10.83 18.26
C MET A 1 22.05 10.58 19.61
N VAL A 2 20.83 11.08 19.84
CA VAL A 2 20.04 10.66 21.00
C VAL A 2 19.68 9.19 20.78
N LYS A 3 19.94 8.31 21.76
CA LYS A 3 19.54 6.90 21.67
C LYS A 3 18.01 6.84 21.55
N THR A 4 17.46 5.96 20.71
CA THR A 4 16.02 5.83 20.44
C THR A 4 15.18 5.85 21.72
N GLY A 5 15.55 5.07 22.74
CA GLY A 5 14.84 5.05 24.02
C GLY A 5 14.80 6.41 24.74
N THR A 6 15.90 7.17 24.74
CA THR A 6 15.93 8.52 25.33
C THR A 6 15.07 9.49 24.54
N CYS A 7 15.04 9.38 23.21
CA CYS A 7 14.18 10.22 22.38
C CYS A 7 12.70 9.93 22.62
N LEU A 8 12.32 8.65 22.68
CA LEU A 8 10.93 8.24 22.96
C LEU A 8 10.45 8.78 24.31
N LEU A 9 11.30 8.67 25.34
CA LEU A 9 11.05 9.24 26.66
C LEU A 9 11.00 10.76 26.69
N GLN A 10 11.44 11.48 25.66
CA GLN A 10 11.40 12.95 25.61
C GLN A 10 10.25 13.47 24.74
N LYS A 11 9.94 12.77 23.65
CA LYS A 11 9.04 13.27 22.61
C LYS A 11 7.74 12.49 22.46
N CYS A 12 7.71 11.24 22.93
CA CYS A 12 6.60 10.31 22.74
C CYS A 12 6.13 9.70 24.07
N GLN A 13 6.28 10.43 25.18
CA GLN A 13 5.95 9.92 26.52
C GLN A 13 4.50 9.43 26.62
N PRO A 14 3.48 10.17 26.15
CA PRO A 14 2.09 9.73 26.27
C PRO A 14 1.82 8.44 25.49
N GLU A 15 2.32 8.35 24.26
CA GLU A 15 2.14 7.18 23.39
C GLU A 15 2.92 5.98 23.93
N LEU A 16 4.15 6.18 24.41
CA LEU A 16 4.95 5.14 25.05
C LEU A 16 4.26 4.63 26.33
N ALA A 17 3.73 5.51 27.17
CA ALA A 17 3.03 5.11 28.38
C ALA A 17 1.77 4.28 28.06
N ARG A 18 1.00 4.67 27.03
CA ARG A 18 -0.15 3.89 26.54
C ARG A 18 0.28 2.54 25.99
N CYS A 19 1.37 2.48 25.24
CA CYS A 19 1.92 1.24 24.72
C CYS A 19 2.33 0.27 25.84
N LEU A 20 2.97 0.77 26.90
CA LEU A 20 3.47 -0.06 28.01
C LEU A 20 2.36 -0.69 28.88
N ILE A 21 1.12 -0.19 28.78
CA ILE A 21 -0.04 -0.78 29.46
C ILE A 21 -0.95 -1.59 28.51
N ASP A 22 -0.60 -1.65 27.22
CA ASP A 22 -1.27 -2.48 26.22
C ASP A 22 -0.46 -3.75 25.95
N GLY A 23 -1.06 -4.92 26.16
CA GLY A 23 -0.35 -6.20 26.06
C GLY A 23 0.25 -6.44 24.66
N GLU A 24 -0.53 -6.17 23.61
CA GLU A 24 -0.08 -6.36 22.23
C GLU A 24 1.04 -5.38 21.85
N CYS A 25 0.94 -4.12 22.29
CA CYS A 25 1.99 -3.14 22.06
C CYS A 25 3.29 -3.49 22.81
N VAL A 26 3.21 -4.01 24.04
CA VAL A 26 4.38 -4.54 24.76
C VAL A 26 5.00 -5.72 24.02
N GLU A 27 4.19 -6.67 23.53
CA GLU A 27 4.68 -7.80 22.72
C GLU A 27 5.37 -7.31 21.44
N ASN A 28 4.83 -6.28 20.78
CA ASN A 28 5.46 -5.64 19.64
C ASN A 28 6.82 -5.01 19.99
N LEU A 29 6.89 -4.23 21.08
CA LEU A 29 8.15 -3.64 21.55
C LEU A 29 9.22 -4.69 21.86
N VAL A 30 8.82 -5.79 22.51
CA VAL A 30 9.73 -6.91 22.80
C VAL A 30 10.20 -7.58 21.50
N CYS A 31 9.29 -7.80 20.55
CA CYS A 31 9.63 -8.35 19.24
C CYS A 31 10.67 -7.49 18.51
N LEU A 32 10.42 -6.18 18.41
CA LEU A 32 11.33 -5.23 17.78
C LEU A 32 12.69 -5.19 18.49
N GLN A 33 12.70 -5.23 19.83
CA GLN A 33 13.93 -5.22 20.61
C GLN A 33 14.82 -6.46 20.34
N VAL A 34 14.21 -7.62 20.08
CA VAL A 34 14.93 -8.86 19.72
C VAL A 34 15.50 -8.81 18.29
N CYS A 35 14.97 -7.95 17.42
CA CYS A 35 15.47 -7.79 16.06
C CYS A 35 16.78 -6.96 16.00
N ASN A 36 16.99 -6.06 16.95
CA ASN A 36 18.13 -5.14 16.97
C ASN A 36 19.47 -5.89 16.93
N GLY A 37 20.33 -5.55 15.98
CA GLY A 37 21.66 -6.12 15.80
C GLY A 37 21.70 -7.47 15.08
N LYS A 38 20.57 -7.97 14.55
CA LYS A 38 20.56 -9.15 13.67
C LYS A 38 21.02 -8.80 12.26
N ASP A 39 21.59 -9.76 11.55
CA ASP A 39 21.98 -9.60 10.14
C ASP A 39 20.79 -9.23 9.25
N ASP A 40 19.60 -9.80 9.53
CA ASP A 40 18.32 -9.43 8.91
C ASP A 40 17.43 -8.64 9.88
N GLU A 41 17.97 -7.58 10.48
CA GLU A 41 17.22 -6.72 11.40
C GLU A 41 15.94 -6.18 10.73
N SER A 42 16.01 -5.73 9.47
CA SER A 42 14.85 -5.16 8.76
C SER A 42 13.77 -6.21 8.49
N GLY A 43 14.13 -7.39 7.98
CA GLY A 43 13.15 -8.45 7.75
C GLY A 43 12.53 -8.94 9.06
N CYS A 44 13.29 -8.95 10.15
CA CYS A 44 12.78 -9.23 11.48
C CYS A 44 11.77 -8.16 11.95
N GLN A 45 12.09 -6.88 11.80
CA GLN A 45 11.20 -5.77 12.20
C GLN A 45 9.90 -5.72 11.38
N VAL A 46 9.96 -5.98 10.06
CA VAL A 46 8.78 -6.08 9.20
C VAL A 46 7.84 -7.18 9.71
N LYS A 47 8.37 -8.36 10.05
CA LYS A 47 7.56 -9.46 10.61
C LYS A 47 6.89 -9.12 11.94
N CYS A 48 7.53 -8.30 12.79
CA CYS A 48 6.90 -7.80 14.00
C CYS A 48 5.72 -6.86 13.67
N ALA A 49 5.92 -5.93 12.74
CA ALA A 49 4.90 -4.97 12.31
C ALA A 49 3.68 -5.65 11.65
N ASP A 50 3.91 -6.75 10.92
CA ASP A 50 2.85 -7.59 10.38
C ASP A 50 2.02 -8.24 11.50
N ARG A 51 2.73 -8.84 12.47
CA ARG A 51 2.13 -9.64 13.53
C ARG A 51 1.29 -8.83 14.51
N TYR A 52 1.73 -7.65 14.89
CA TYR A 52 1.10 -6.83 15.94
C TYR A 52 0.52 -5.55 15.34
N LYS A 53 -0.80 -5.34 15.49
CA LYS A 53 -1.47 -4.17 14.92
C LYS A 53 -2.71 -3.80 15.71
N ASN A 54 -2.68 -2.60 16.27
CA ASN A 54 -3.84 -1.93 16.84
C ASN A 54 -3.61 -0.40 16.84
N ASP A 55 -4.64 0.37 17.22
CA ASP A 55 -4.59 1.84 17.30
C ASP A 55 -3.45 2.34 18.19
N ILE A 56 -3.18 1.68 19.32
CA ILE A 56 -2.16 2.10 20.28
C ILE A 56 -0.77 1.96 19.65
N ILE A 57 -0.52 0.83 18.97
CA ILE A 57 0.70 0.59 18.19
C ILE A 57 0.84 1.64 17.08
N ASP A 58 -0.22 1.92 16.33
CA ASP A 58 -0.17 2.90 15.23
C ASP A 58 0.15 4.32 15.73
N LYS A 59 -0.47 4.76 16.84
CA LYS A 59 -0.16 6.07 17.44
C LYS A 59 1.26 6.13 18.00
N PHE A 60 1.71 5.05 18.63
CA PHE A 60 3.09 4.95 19.10
C PHE A 60 4.09 5.03 17.95
N ASN A 61 3.87 4.28 16.87
CA ASN A 61 4.72 4.29 15.68
C ASN A 61 4.72 5.66 15.00
N ALA A 62 3.56 6.29 14.83
CA ALA A 62 3.46 7.63 14.27
C ALA A 62 4.27 8.66 15.09
N CYS A 63 4.29 8.54 16.42
CA CYS A 63 5.19 9.38 17.21
C CYS A 63 6.66 8.99 17.06
N ALA A 64 6.98 7.71 17.25
CA ALA A 64 8.34 7.20 17.27
C ALA A 64 9.10 7.47 15.96
N ILE A 65 8.42 7.32 14.83
CA ILE A 65 8.99 7.38 13.49
C ILE A 65 8.82 8.79 12.91
N THR A 66 7.60 9.31 12.89
CA THR A 66 7.26 10.54 12.15
C THR A 66 7.43 11.80 13.01
N SER A 67 6.54 12.04 13.98
CA SER A 67 6.48 13.35 14.65
C SER A 67 7.59 13.56 15.68
N GLY A 68 8.06 12.49 16.32
CA GLY A 68 9.18 12.50 17.25
C GLY A 68 10.53 12.34 16.57
N GLY A 69 10.59 11.64 15.42
CA GLY A 69 11.82 11.35 14.69
C GLY A 69 12.84 10.58 15.55
N CYS A 70 12.37 9.63 16.35
CA CYS A 70 13.19 8.87 17.30
C CYS A 70 13.79 7.59 16.71
N VAL A 71 13.18 7.09 15.64
CA VAL A 71 13.69 5.96 14.84
C VAL A 71 14.33 6.53 13.57
N PRO A 72 15.62 6.25 13.30
CA PRO A 72 16.26 6.72 12.07
C PRO A 72 15.66 6.02 10.84
N GLN A 73 15.45 6.78 9.77
CA GLN A 73 15.01 6.23 8.49
C GLN A 73 16.11 5.33 7.91
N LYS A 74 15.76 4.08 7.58
CA LYS A 74 16.62 3.20 6.80
C LYS A 74 16.67 3.68 5.36
N ILE A 75 17.86 3.74 4.76
CA ILE A 75 18.04 4.11 3.36
C ILE A 75 18.60 2.90 2.60
N GLU A 76 17.77 2.33 1.74
CA GLU A 76 18.13 1.26 0.82
C GLU A 76 18.52 1.89 -0.52
N LYS A 77 19.81 1.83 -0.86
CA LYS A 77 20.32 2.36 -2.13
C LYS A 77 20.58 1.20 -3.07
N ASP A 78 20.18 1.39 -4.33
CA ASP A 78 20.48 0.50 -5.45
C ASP A 78 19.84 -0.91 -5.46
N THR A 79 19.21 -1.35 -4.37
CA THR A 79 18.52 -2.65 -4.30
C THR A 79 17.28 -2.70 -5.19
N TRP A 80 16.44 -1.67 -5.14
CA TRP A 80 15.21 -1.58 -5.94
C TRP A 80 15.23 -0.34 -6.83
N LYS A 81 15.16 -0.58 -8.14
CA LYS A 81 15.21 0.46 -9.17
C LYS A 81 13.93 0.43 -9.98
N ALA A 82 13.48 1.61 -10.39
CA ALA A 82 12.44 1.70 -11.40
C ALA A 82 12.97 1.04 -12.68
N PRO A 83 12.13 0.28 -13.41
CA PRO A 83 12.52 -0.33 -14.67
C PRO A 83 12.84 0.76 -15.72
N PRO A 84 13.64 0.44 -16.74
CA PRO A 84 13.86 1.38 -17.85
C PRO A 84 12.53 1.70 -18.55
N ALA A 85 12.38 2.93 -19.06
CA ALA A 85 11.13 3.40 -19.67
C ALA A 85 10.66 2.57 -20.88
N SER A 86 11.57 1.81 -21.51
CA SER A 86 11.30 0.87 -22.61
C SER A 86 10.67 -0.44 -22.16
N ALA A 87 10.79 -0.80 -20.88
CA ALA A 87 10.19 -2.00 -20.30
C ALA A 87 8.82 -1.73 -19.67
N ILE A 88 8.37 -0.48 -19.62
CA ILE A 88 7.06 -0.11 -19.07
C ILE A 88 6.01 -0.23 -20.18
N ASP A 89 4.96 -1.00 -19.89
CA ASP A 89 3.84 -1.18 -20.79
C ASP A 89 3.04 0.12 -20.95
N ARG A 90 2.79 0.53 -22.20
CA ARG A 90 2.11 1.81 -22.51
C ARG A 90 0.62 1.67 -22.75
N ALA A 91 0.09 0.45 -22.68
CA ALA A 91 -1.31 0.15 -22.95
C ALA A 91 -2.11 -0.15 -21.68
N PHE A 92 -1.50 -0.09 -20.48
CA PHE A 92 -2.20 -0.39 -19.23
C PHE A 92 -3.46 0.46 -19.02
N ASP A 93 -4.57 -0.20 -18.74
CA ASP A 93 -5.86 0.41 -18.51
C ASP A 93 -6.44 -0.03 -17.15
N PRO A 94 -6.49 0.87 -16.14
CA PRO A 94 -7.08 0.62 -14.84
C PRO A 94 -8.54 0.14 -14.90
N GLU A 95 -9.31 0.54 -15.92
CA GLU A 95 -10.71 0.12 -16.08
C GLU A 95 -10.82 -1.38 -16.43
N LEU A 96 -9.82 -1.93 -17.11
CA LEU A 96 -9.74 -3.35 -17.46
C LEU A 96 -9.01 -4.19 -16.40
N PHE A 97 -8.36 -3.54 -15.43
CA PHE A 97 -7.68 -4.21 -14.32
C PHE A 97 -8.60 -4.46 -13.11
N GLN A 98 -9.89 -4.14 -13.22
CA GLN A 98 -10.85 -4.27 -12.12
C GLN A 98 -11.15 -5.72 -11.73
N GLY A 99 -11.77 -5.90 -10.57
CA GLY A 99 -12.18 -7.20 -10.02
C GLY A 99 -11.06 -7.85 -9.21
N ARG A 100 -11.22 -9.16 -9.02
CA ARG A 100 -10.31 -9.96 -8.20
C ARG A 100 -9.04 -10.35 -8.95
N TRP A 101 -7.91 -10.29 -8.25
CA TRP A 101 -6.61 -10.76 -8.71
C TRP A 101 -5.84 -11.44 -7.56
N TYR A 102 -4.95 -12.35 -7.91
CA TYR A 102 -4.04 -13.00 -6.97
C TYR A 102 -2.61 -12.66 -7.29
N ILE A 103 -1.79 -12.36 -6.29
CA ILE A 103 -0.34 -12.45 -6.48
C ILE A 103 -0.01 -13.93 -6.55
N THR A 104 0.53 -14.39 -7.68
CA THR A 104 0.93 -15.79 -7.91
C THR A 104 2.43 -15.98 -8.08
N ALA A 105 3.18 -14.88 -8.22
CA ALA A 105 4.63 -14.88 -8.09
C ALA A 105 5.12 -13.55 -7.49
N GLY A 106 6.15 -13.63 -6.64
CA GLY A 106 6.71 -12.49 -5.93
C GLY A 106 8.23 -12.52 -5.86
N LEU A 107 8.87 -11.36 -5.93
CA LEU A 107 10.32 -11.23 -5.91
C LEU A 107 10.85 -10.90 -4.51
N ASN A 108 10.20 -9.99 -3.77
CA ASN A 108 10.64 -9.62 -2.43
C ASN A 108 10.00 -10.53 -1.37
N PRO A 109 10.77 -11.40 -0.69
CA PRO A 109 10.23 -12.33 0.31
C PRO A 109 9.61 -11.66 1.53
N LEU A 110 9.84 -10.36 1.75
CA LEU A 110 9.23 -9.62 2.86
C LEU A 110 7.82 -9.12 2.56
N PHE A 111 7.48 -8.95 1.28
CA PHE A 111 6.26 -8.24 0.87
C PHE A 111 5.42 -9.03 -0.16
N ASP A 112 6.05 -9.88 -0.95
CA ASP A 112 5.47 -10.45 -2.17
C ASP A 112 5.19 -11.95 -2.10
N VAL A 113 5.57 -12.62 -1.01
CA VAL A 113 5.56 -14.09 -0.91
C VAL A 113 4.76 -14.56 0.31
N PHE A 114 3.63 -13.90 0.57
CA PHE A 114 2.68 -14.38 1.57
C PHE A 114 1.81 -15.48 0.97
N ASP A 115 1.35 -16.39 1.84
CA ASP A 115 0.30 -17.31 1.45
C ASP A 115 -1.03 -16.55 1.34
N CYS A 116 -1.86 -16.95 0.39
CA CYS A 116 -3.21 -16.43 0.23
C CYS A 116 -3.31 -14.91 0.01
N GLN A 117 -2.71 -14.42 -1.08
CA GLN A 117 -2.76 -13.02 -1.48
C GLN A 117 -3.86 -12.78 -2.53
N GLU A 118 -5.05 -12.43 -2.07
CA GLU A 118 -6.21 -12.06 -2.90
C GLU A 118 -6.50 -10.57 -2.78
N HIS A 119 -6.39 -9.85 -3.89
CA HIS A 119 -6.59 -8.42 -3.96
C HIS A 119 -7.80 -8.10 -4.84
N PHE A 120 -8.54 -7.07 -4.48
CA PHE A 120 -9.68 -6.59 -5.26
C PHE A 120 -9.40 -5.18 -5.74
N PHE A 121 -9.54 -4.97 -7.04
CA PHE A 121 -9.30 -3.69 -7.67
C PHE A 121 -10.58 -3.10 -8.26
N ALA A 122 -10.68 -1.78 -8.22
CA ALA A 122 -11.77 -1.05 -8.84
C ALA A 122 -11.24 0.27 -9.41
N SER A 123 -11.80 0.68 -10.53
CA SER A 123 -11.46 1.95 -11.18
C SER A 123 -12.76 2.70 -11.44
N PRO A 124 -13.11 3.68 -10.60
CA PRO A 124 -14.33 4.45 -10.78
C PRO A 124 -14.22 5.31 -12.04
N SER A 125 -15.05 5.02 -13.05
CA SER A 125 -15.10 5.75 -14.31
C SER A 125 -16.40 6.54 -14.47
N PRO A 126 -16.35 7.82 -14.88
CA PRO A 126 -17.53 8.57 -15.24
C PRO A 126 -18.10 8.08 -16.59
N GLY A 127 -18.88 7.00 -16.57
CA GLY A 127 -19.96 6.81 -17.54
C GLY A 127 -19.74 5.87 -18.73
N LYS A 128 -19.01 4.77 -18.60
CA LYS A 128 -19.12 3.65 -19.56
C LYS A 128 -19.66 2.39 -18.88
N ASN A 129 -20.79 1.93 -19.43
CA ASN A 129 -21.45 0.62 -19.30
C ASN A 129 -21.45 -0.05 -17.92
N GLY A 130 -22.51 0.20 -17.14
CA GLY A 130 -22.88 -0.64 -15.97
C GLY A 130 -22.03 -0.45 -14.72
N GLY A 131 -20.92 0.30 -14.79
CA GLY A 131 -20.15 0.72 -13.64
C GLY A 131 -20.86 1.79 -12.81
N VAL A 132 -20.63 1.76 -11.50
CA VAL A 132 -21.06 2.79 -10.55
C VAL A 132 -20.54 4.15 -11.02
N LYS A 133 -21.43 5.15 -11.14
CA LYS A 133 -21.01 6.52 -11.48
C LYS A 133 -20.03 7.03 -10.42
N ALA A 134 -18.78 7.25 -10.83
CA ALA A 134 -17.77 7.89 -10.00
C ALA A 134 -18.26 9.25 -9.47
N PRO A 135 -18.00 9.61 -8.20
CA PRO A 135 -18.11 10.98 -7.74
C PRO A 135 -17.30 11.89 -8.65
N ALA A 136 -17.86 13.04 -9.06
CA ALA A 136 -17.24 13.99 -10.00
C ALA A 136 -15.88 14.58 -9.56
N LEU A 137 -15.39 14.23 -8.37
CA LEU A 137 -14.14 14.71 -7.78
C LEU A 137 -13.00 13.69 -7.88
N LEU A 138 -13.25 12.45 -8.32
CA LEU A 138 -12.19 11.46 -8.44
C LEU A 138 -11.35 11.70 -9.71
N PRO A 139 -10.00 11.70 -9.61
CA PRO A 139 -9.14 11.79 -10.79
C PRO A 139 -9.41 10.63 -11.76
N THR A 140 -9.52 10.93 -13.05
CA THR A 140 -9.50 9.90 -14.11
C THR A 140 -8.22 9.07 -14.01
N GLY A 141 -8.31 7.75 -14.25
CA GLY A 141 -7.16 6.85 -14.09
C GLY A 141 -6.87 6.46 -12.63
N SER A 142 -7.81 6.70 -11.71
CA SER A 142 -7.71 6.19 -10.35
C SER A 142 -7.94 4.67 -10.34
N LEU A 143 -7.05 3.95 -9.66
CA LEU A 143 -7.18 2.54 -9.35
C LEU A 143 -7.16 2.39 -7.83
N TYR A 144 -8.17 1.75 -7.28
CA TYR A 144 -8.21 1.45 -5.86
C TYR A 144 -8.04 -0.04 -5.64
N GLY A 145 -7.20 -0.41 -4.68
CA GLY A 145 -6.93 -1.79 -4.31
C GLY A 145 -7.29 -2.04 -2.85
N LYS A 146 -8.21 -2.99 -2.60
CA LYS A 146 -8.33 -3.65 -1.30
C LYS A 146 -7.38 -4.82 -1.28
N ILE A 147 -6.19 -4.59 -0.73
CA ILE A 147 -5.16 -5.61 -0.61
C ILE A 147 -5.35 -6.41 0.69
N ARG A 148 -5.08 -7.71 0.63
CA ARG A 148 -5.24 -8.66 1.74
C ARG A 148 -4.09 -9.64 1.74
N TRP A 149 -3.58 -9.91 2.93
CA TRP A 149 -2.56 -10.92 3.13
C TRP A 149 -2.78 -11.65 4.44
N ARG A 150 -2.28 -12.88 4.52
CA ARG A 150 -2.32 -13.69 5.73
C ARG A 150 -0.92 -13.90 6.25
N ILE A 151 -0.77 -13.76 7.56
CA ILE A 151 0.49 -13.99 8.26
C ILE A 151 0.34 -15.27 9.07
N PRO A 152 1.21 -16.28 8.85
CA PRO A 152 1.17 -17.52 9.62
C PRO A 152 1.34 -17.27 11.13
N LYS A 153 0.48 -17.89 11.93
CA LYS A 153 0.51 -17.87 13.39
C LYS A 153 0.56 -19.32 13.91
N GLY A 154 1.75 -19.91 13.89
CA GLY A 154 1.91 -21.33 14.23
C GLY A 154 1.58 -22.24 13.05
N SER A 155 1.20 -23.50 13.32
CA SER A 155 1.10 -24.54 12.27
C SER A 155 -0.24 -24.58 11.52
N SER A 156 -1.30 -23.95 12.04
CA SER A 156 -2.65 -24.05 11.45
C SER A 156 -3.51 -22.79 11.64
N ASP A 157 -2.95 -21.72 12.21
CA ASP A 157 -3.67 -20.46 12.46
C ASP A 157 -3.00 -19.32 11.68
N PHE A 158 -3.78 -18.29 11.35
CA PHE A 158 -3.35 -17.16 10.54
C PHE A 158 -3.90 -15.86 11.10
N ILE A 159 -3.13 -14.79 10.93
CA ILE A 159 -3.60 -13.42 11.15
C ILE A 159 -3.95 -12.83 9.80
N GLU A 160 -5.21 -12.43 9.61
CA GLU A 160 -5.62 -11.72 8.41
C GLU A 160 -5.33 -10.22 8.53
N ARG A 161 -4.85 -9.65 7.44
CA ARG A 161 -4.62 -8.21 7.28
C ARG A 161 -5.24 -7.73 6.00
N SER A 162 -5.68 -6.47 6.03
CA SER A 162 -6.08 -5.78 4.82
C SER A 162 -5.84 -4.27 4.95
N THR A 163 -5.67 -3.61 3.81
CA THR A 163 -5.68 -2.15 3.73
C THR A 163 -6.27 -1.70 2.40
N MET A 164 -6.69 -0.43 2.35
CA MET A 164 -7.10 0.21 1.11
C MET A 164 -5.94 1.05 0.58
N GLN A 165 -5.67 0.94 -0.71
CA GLN A 165 -4.69 1.76 -1.41
C GLN A 165 -5.35 2.45 -2.60
N ARG A 166 -4.92 3.67 -2.88
CA ARG A 166 -5.34 4.42 -4.06
C ARG A 166 -4.11 4.75 -4.89
N PHE A 167 -4.17 4.34 -6.14
CA PHE A 167 -3.18 4.63 -7.17
C PHE A 167 -3.78 5.58 -8.19
N VAL A 168 -2.98 6.52 -8.69
CA VAL A 168 -3.35 7.43 -9.76
C VAL A 168 -2.41 7.20 -10.93
N GLN A 169 -2.97 6.85 -12.08
CA GLN A 169 -2.20 6.62 -13.31
C GLN A 169 -1.53 7.91 -13.80
N ASP A 170 -0.28 7.81 -14.25
CA ASP A 170 0.44 8.92 -14.90
C ASP A 170 -0.17 9.20 -16.29
N PRO A 171 -0.58 10.45 -16.59
CA PRO A 171 -1.23 10.79 -17.85
C PRO A 171 -0.30 10.69 -19.08
N GLY A 172 1.01 10.77 -18.89
CA GLY A 172 2.03 10.63 -19.94
C GLY A 172 2.61 9.21 -20.04
N ASN A 173 2.34 8.34 -19.05
CA ASN A 173 2.82 6.97 -19.02
C ASN A 173 1.79 6.02 -18.39
N PRO A 174 0.87 5.44 -19.17
CA PRO A 174 -0.21 4.60 -18.65
C PRO A 174 0.25 3.41 -17.78
N GLY A 175 1.45 2.88 -18.00
CA GLY A 175 2.02 1.82 -17.16
C GLY A 175 2.61 2.29 -15.83
N VAL A 176 2.51 3.57 -15.47
CA VAL A 176 2.99 4.10 -14.19
C VAL A 176 1.81 4.55 -13.35
N LEU A 177 1.78 4.12 -12.09
CA LEU A 177 0.78 4.55 -11.14
C LEU A 177 1.41 5.00 -9.82
N TYR A 178 0.84 6.03 -9.22
CA TYR A 178 1.34 6.65 -8.00
C TYR A 178 0.36 6.48 -6.86
N ASN A 179 0.79 5.87 -5.76
CA ASN A 179 0.10 5.90 -4.48
C ASN A 179 0.88 6.80 -3.53
N HIS A 180 0.56 8.10 -3.54
CA HIS A 180 1.21 9.15 -2.74
C HIS A 180 0.23 9.80 -1.76
N ASP A 181 0.76 10.71 -0.93
CA ASP A 181 -0.01 11.54 0.01
C ASP A 181 -0.76 10.74 1.10
N ASN A 182 -0.25 9.57 1.47
CA ASN A 182 -0.84 8.76 2.53
C ASN A 182 -0.57 9.37 3.91
N GLU A 183 -1.61 9.49 4.75
CA GLU A 183 -1.51 10.15 6.06
C GLU A 183 -0.64 9.37 7.07
N TYR A 184 -0.82 8.04 7.14
CA TYR A 184 -0.06 7.22 8.08
C TYR A 184 1.37 7.01 7.57
N LEU A 185 2.36 7.45 8.34
CA LEU A 185 3.81 7.31 8.08
C LEU A 185 4.29 7.87 6.73
N HIS A 186 3.49 8.71 6.06
CA HIS A 186 3.80 9.35 4.78
C HIS A 186 4.34 8.37 3.74
N TYR A 187 3.73 7.19 3.64
CA TYR A 187 4.20 6.19 2.70
C TYR A 187 3.82 6.54 1.26
N GLU A 188 4.70 6.20 0.34
CA GLU A 188 4.56 6.32 -1.09
C GLU A 188 4.88 4.97 -1.74
N ASP A 189 4.09 4.57 -2.73
CA ASP A 189 4.33 3.36 -3.51
C ASP A 189 4.06 3.63 -5.01
N ASP A 190 5.12 3.52 -5.81
CA ASP A 190 5.07 3.68 -7.25
C ASP A 190 4.98 2.32 -7.91
N TRP A 191 3.98 2.13 -8.77
CA TRP A 191 3.86 0.94 -9.60
C TRP A 191 4.31 1.21 -11.02
N TYR A 192 5.06 0.25 -11.56
CA TYR A 192 5.54 0.21 -12.93
C TYR A 192 5.06 -1.11 -13.54
N VAL A 193 4.00 -1.05 -14.33
CA VAL A 193 3.46 -2.19 -15.07
C VAL A 193 4.40 -2.49 -16.22
N VAL A 194 5.15 -3.59 -16.13
CA VAL A 194 6.13 -3.99 -17.15
C VAL A 194 5.54 -4.90 -18.22
N GLY A 195 4.39 -5.49 -17.94
CA GLY A 195 3.57 -6.16 -18.95
C GLY A 195 2.24 -6.59 -18.36
N TRP A 196 1.19 -6.57 -19.17
CA TRP A 196 -0.13 -7.00 -18.71
C TRP A 196 -0.97 -7.52 -19.88
N GLU A 197 -2.02 -8.25 -19.54
CA GLU A 197 -3.04 -8.69 -20.48
C GLU A 197 -4.36 -8.77 -19.72
N PRO A 198 -5.42 -8.06 -20.19
CA PRO A 198 -6.73 -8.08 -19.54
C PRO A 198 -7.19 -9.51 -19.25
N ASP A 199 -7.71 -9.72 -18.05
CA ASP A 199 -8.23 -11.01 -17.60
C ASP A 199 -7.23 -12.19 -17.60
N SER A 200 -5.93 -11.92 -17.73
CA SER A 200 -4.88 -12.93 -17.73
C SER A 200 -3.84 -12.66 -16.64
N TYR A 201 -2.95 -11.67 -16.85
CA TYR A 201 -1.90 -11.34 -15.89
C TYR A 201 -1.57 -9.84 -15.86
N ALA A 202 -0.93 -9.40 -14.78
CA ALA A 202 -0.19 -8.13 -14.75
C ALA A 202 1.11 -8.31 -13.99
N PHE A 203 2.22 -7.91 -14.59
CA PHE A 203 3.54 -7.92 -13.98
C PHE A 203 3.90 -6.50 -13.57
N ILE A 204 4.02 -6.29 -12.25
CA ILE A 204 4.22 -4.99 -11.63
C ILE A 204 5.56 -4.99 -10.90
N VAL A 205 6.42 -4.06 -11.25
CA VAL A 205 7.59 -3.67 -10.44
C VAL A 205 7.15 -2.51 -9.57
N TYR A 206 7.49 -2.52 -8.29
CA TYR A 206 7.11 -1.43 -7.39
C TYR A 206 8.28 -0.91 -6.58
N LYS A 207 8.17 0.35 -6.19
CA LYS A 207 9.17 1.02 -5.35
C LYS A 207 8.46 2.01 -4.46
N GLY A 208 8.81 1.97 -3.18
CA GLY A 208 8.24 2.88 -2.22
C GLY A 208 9.22 3.42 -1.20
N GLN A 209 8.67 4.31 -0.39
CA GLN A 209 9.32 4.90 0.75
C GLN A 209 8.28 5.25 1.81
N ASN A 210 8.73 5.44 3.05
CA ASN A 210 7.97 6.03 4.13
C ASN A 210 8.94 6.63 5.15
N ASP A 211 8.44 7.19 6.25
CA ASP A 211 9.29 7.81 7.26
C ASP A 211 10.31 6.84 7.92
N ALA A 212 10.04 5.52 7.91
CA ALA A 212 10.90 4.50 8.49
C ALA A 212 11.91 3.90 7.51
N TRP A 213 11.56 3.79 6.23
CA TRP A 213 12.36 3.10 5.22
C TRP A 213 12.18 3.76 3.85
N LYS A 214 13.27 4.29 3.30
CA LYS A 214 13.37 4.80 1.95
C LYS A 214 13.97 3.77 1.00
N GLY A 215 13.26 3.48 -0.10
CA GLY A 215 13.77 2.64 -1.17
C GLY A 215 13.45 1.16 -1.01
N TYR A 216 12.40 0.80 -0.25
CA TYR A 216 11.84 -0.55 -0.37
C TYR A 216 11.23 -0.73 -1.75
N GLY A 217 11.05 -1.97 -2.16
CA GLY A 217 10.49 -2.30 -3.47
C GLY A 217 10.47 -3.80 -3.66
N GLY A 218 10.07 -4.20 -4.85
CA GLY A 218 9.88 -5.60 -5.20
C GLY A 218 9.25 -5.73 -6.56
N ALA A 219 8.72 -6.91 -6.84
CA ALA A 219 8.00 -7.14 -8.06
C ALA A 219 7.05 -8.32 -7.89
N THR A 220 5.84 -8.18 -8.43
CA THR A 220 4.76 -9.15 -8.30
C THR A 220 4.15 -9.46 -9.65
N VAL A 221 3.69 -10.70 -9.82
CA VAL A 221 2.85 -11.11 -10.93
C VAL A 221 1.45 -11.40 -10.39
N TYR A 222 0.49 -10.62 -10.85
CA TYR A 222 -0.92 -10.84 -10.64
C TYR A 222 -1.48 -11.76 -11.71
N THR A 223 -2.37 -12.68 -11.33
CA THR A 223 -3.18 -13.49 -12.26
C THR A 223 -4.62 -13.59 -11.80
N ARG A 224 -5.54 -13.90 -12.72
CA ARG A 224 -6.95 -14.16 -12.37
C ARG A 224 -7.12 -15.49 -11.63
N ASP A 225 -6.37 -16.51 -12.03
CA ASP A 225 -6.31 -17.78 -11.33
C ASP A 225 -5.45 -17.68 -10.08
N SER A 226 -5.80 -18.46 -9.06
CA SER A 226 -5.10 -18.49 -7.77
C SER A 226 -3.71 -19.14 -7.86
N SER A 227 -3.41 -19.85 -8.95
CA SER A 227 -2.11 -20.46 -9.20
C SER A 227 -1.48 -19.87 -10.45
N PHE A 228 -0.14 -19.70 -10.43
CA PHE A 228 0.59 -19.19 -11.58
C PHE A 228 0.43 -20.12 -12.81
N PRO A 229 -0.03 -19.61 -13.97
CA PRO A 229 -0.16 -20.39 -15.20
C PRO A 229 1.22 -20.72 -15.81
N PRO A 230 1.64 -22.01 -15.90
CA PRO A 230 2.98 -22.38 -16.34
C PRO A 230 3.34 -21.90 -17.76
N GLU A 231 2.38 -21.75 -18.64
CA GLU A 231 2.54 -21.24 -20.00
C GLU A 231 3.06 -19.79 -20.05
N LEU A 232 2.83 -19.00 -18.99
CA LEU A 232 3.34 -17.62 -18.89
C LEU A 232 4.83 -17.56 -18.54
N THR A 233 5.45 -18.67 -18.13
CA THR A 233 6.85 -18.71 -17.65
C THR A 233 7.83 -18.02 -18.61
N ASN A 234 7.75 -18.32 -19.91
CA ASN A 234 8.68 -17.73 -20.89
C ASN A 234 8.42 -16.23 -21.10
N LYS A 235 7.15 -15.81 -21.07
CA LYS A 235 6.74 -14.41 -21.14
C LYS A 235 7.26 -13.64 -19.91
N MET A 236 7.12 -14.21 -18.71
CA MET A 236 7.62 -13.58 -17.48
C MET A 236 9.14 -13.45 -17.47
N ARG A 237 9.87 -14.45 -18.00
CA ARG A 237 11.33 -14.37 -18.15
C ARG A 237 11.76 -13.23 -19.07
N GLU A 238 11.07 -13.05 -20.20
CA GLU A 238 11.33 -11.95 -21.12
C GLU A 238 11.08 -10.59 -20.47
N LEU A 239 9.89 -10.40 -19.87
CA LEU A 239 9.51 -9.16 -19.20
C LEU A 239 10.44 -8.83 -18.02
N ALA A 240 10.80 -9.82 -17.21
CA ALA A 240 11.73 -9.65 -16.10
C ALA A 240 13.09 -9.16 -16.61
N SER A 241 13.63 -9.81 -17.65
CA SER A 241 14.90 -9.43 -18.26
C SER A 241 14.88 -7.99 -18.79
N GLN A 242 13.81 -7.59 -19.48
CA GLN A 242 13.63 -6.21 -19.97
C GLN A 242 13.58 -5.20 -18.82
N ALA A 243 12.98 -5.57 -17.69
CA ALA A 243 12.93 -4.76 -16.47
C ALA A 243 14.23 -4.77 -15.65
N GLY A 244 15.24 -5.56 -16.05
CA GLY A 244 16.49 -5.72 -15.29
C GLY A 244 16.39 -6.67 -14.09
N LEU A 245 15.39 -7.54 -14.09
CA LEU A 245 15.11 -8.55 -13.07
C LEU A 245 15.42 -9.97 -13.62
N LYS A 246 15.44 -10.97 -12.73
CA LYS A 246 15.57 -12.38 -13.11
C LYS A 246 14.36 -13.16 -12.63
N TRP A 247 13.63 -13.77 -13.55
CA TRP A 247 12.44 -14.56 -13.24
C TRP A 247 12.74 -15.71 -12.26
N GLU A 248 13.93 -16.30 -12.35
CA GLU A 248 14.37 -17.41 -11.51
C GLU A 248 14.52 -17.03 -10.02
N GLU A 249 14.52 -15.73 -9.70
CA GLU A 249 14.54 -15.23 -8.32
C GLU A 249 13.13 -15.06 -7.74
N PHE A 250 12.08 -15.13 -8.58
CA PHE A 250 10.69 -15.07 -8.12
C PHE A 250 10.29 -16.38 -7.45
N LYS A 251 9.44 -16.26 -6.44
CA LYS A 251 8.82 -17.38 -5.75
C LYS A 251 7.34 -17.42 -6.10
N LEU A 252 6.85 -18.60 -6.44
CA LEU A 252 5.41 -18.82 -6.58
C LEU A 252 4.76 -18.84 -5.19
N THR A 253 3.58 -18.24 -5.08
CA THR A 253 2.79 -18.18 -3.85
C THR A 253 1.73 -19.27 -3.81
N ASP A 254 1.39 -19.74 -2.61
CA ASP A 254 0.32 -20.72 -2.41
C ASP A 254 -0.99 -20.02 -2.01
N ASN A 255 -1.97 -20.03 -2.91
CA ASN A 255 -3.30 -19.48 -2.68
C ASN A 255 -4.37 -20.57 -2.52
N SER A 256 -4.00 -21.83 -2.29
CA SER A 256 -4.92 -22.98 -2.23
C SER A 256 -6.00 -22.86 -1.14
N TYR A 257 -5.73 -22.15 -0.04
CA TYR A 257 -6.71 -21.97 1.04
C TYR A 257 -7.79 -20.93 0.73
N ILE A 258 -7.61 -20.06 -0.26
CA ILE A 258 -8.64 -19.07 -0.64
C ILE A 258 -9.78 -19.72 -1.43
N ALA A 259 -9.46 -20.72 -2.26
CA ALA A 259 -10.42 -21.43 -3.10
C ALA A 259 -11.60 -22.04 -2.32
N GLN A 260 -11.45 -22.26 -1.01
CA GLN A 260 -12.51 -22.79 -0.13
C GLN A 260 -13.54 -21.73 0.29
N SER A 261 -13.28 -20.43 0.13
CA SER A 261 -14.04 -19.36 0.78
C SER A 261 -14.99 -18.55 -0.13
N VAL A 262 -15.13 -18.87 -1.42
CA VAL A 262 -15.67 -17.89 -2.38
C VAL A 262 -16.97 -18.33 -3.06
N VAL A 263 -18.10 -18.10 -2.37
CA VAL A 263 -19.40 -17.79 -3.01
C VAL A 263 -20.06 -16.67 -2.20
N GLY A 264 -20.21 -15.46 -2.77
CA GLY A 264 -20.93 -14.33 -2.17
C GLY A 264 -20.07 -13.19 -1.58
N LEU A 265 -18.77 -13.42 -1.37
CA LEU A 265 -17.84 -12.39 -0.87
C LEU A 265 -17.61 -11.27 -1.89
N GLU A 266 -17.46 -11.58 -3.18
CA GLU A 266 -17.13 -10.59 -4.22
C GLU A 266 -18.12 -9.41 -4.27
N LYS A 267 -19.42 -9.70 -4.19
CA LYS A 267 -20.47 -8.66 -4.12
C LYS A 267 -20.38 -7.84 -2.84
N THR A 268 -20.16 -8.48 -1.70
CA THR A 268 -20.02 -7.82 -0.40
C THR A 268 -18.80 -6.91 -0.37
N LEU A 269 -17.70 -7.33 -1.00
CA LEU A 269 -16.47 -6.54 -1.07
C LEU A 269 -16.60 -5.38 -2.03
N GLN A 270 -17.32 -5.55 -3.14
CA GLN A 270 -17.65 -4.45 -4.03
C GLN A 270 -18.57 -3.43 -3.35
N ASP A 271 -19.52 -3.88 -2.52
CA ASP A 271 -20.40 -3.02 -1.72
C ASP A 271 -19.65 -2.30 -0.59
N GLU A 272 -18.76 -2.99 0.14
CA GLU A 272 -17.88 -2.39 1.16
C GLU A 272 -16.91 -1.38 0.55
N PHE A 273 -16.37 -1.73 -0.62
CA PHE A 273 -15.50 -0.87 -1.40
C PHE A 273 -16.26 0.40 -1.85
N TYR A 274 -17.49 0.24 -2.35
CA TYR A 274 -18.38 1.34 -2.72
C TYR A 274 -18.70 2.28 -1.55
N GLU A 275 -18.99 1.74 -0.36
CA GLU A 275 -19.23 2.58 0.82
C GLU A 275 -17.96 3.27 1.31
N ALA A 276 -16.79 2.63 1.22
CA ALA A 276 -15.51 3.27 1.52
C ALA A 276 -15.20 4.44 0.56
N GLU A 277 -15.46 4.29 -0.74
CA GLU A 277 -15.31 5.38 -1.72
C GLU A 277 -16.23 6.57 -1.41
N LYS A 278 -17.48 6.30 -1.06
CA LYS A 278 -18.46 7.33 -0.70
C LYS A 278 -18.04 8.07 0.57
N GLN A 279 -17.47 7.37 1.54
CA GLN A 279 -16.93 7.96 2.75
C GLN A 279 -15.72 8.85 2.45
N LEU A 280 -14.74 8.37 1.67
CA LEU A 280 -13.56 9.14 1.27
C LEU A 280 -13.94 10.42 0.50
N ALA A 281 -14.84 10.33 -0.47
CA ALA A 281 -15.34 11.49 -1.22
C ALA A 281 -16.10 12.49 -0.31
N SER A 282 -16.78 12.01 0.73
CA SER A 282 -17.47 12.89 1.70
C SER A 282 -16.50 13.63 2.62
N ILE A 283 -15.41 12.96 3.02
CA ILE A 283 -14.34 13.51 3.86
C ILE A 283 -13.59 14.60 3.09
N GLU A 284 -13.15 14.33 1.85
CA GLU A 284 -12.49 15.33 1.01
C GLU A 284 -13.39 16.56 0.74
N LYS A 285 -14.70 16.34 0.55
CA LYS A 285 -15.67 17.43 0.36
C LYS A 285 -15.87 18.25 1.64
N GLN A 286 -15.80 17.64 2.82
CA GLN A 286 -15.81 18.35 4.11
C GLN A 286 -14.53 19.18 4.31
N PHE A 287 -13.36 18.64 3.93
CA PHE A 287 -12.10 19.39 3.99
C PHE A 287 -12.07 20.55 2.98
N SER A 288 -12.54 20.34 1.75
CA SER A 288 -12.64 21.37 0.72
C SER A 288 -13.69 22.44 1.06
N ALA A 289 -14.86 22.05 1.57
CA ALA A 289 -15.88 23.00 2.02
C ALA A 289 -15.42 23.82 3.23
N SER A 290 -14.65 23.21 4.14
CA SER A 290 -14.03 23.92 5.27
C SER A 290 -12.96 24.90 4.79
N ALA A 291 -12.10 24.52 3.84
CA ALA A 291 -11.12 25.41 3.23
C ALA A 291 -11.78 26.59 2.48
N VAL A 292 -12.86 26.35 1.73
CA VAL A 292 -13.63 27.40 1.05
C VAL A 292 -14.37 28.30 2.05
N TRP A 293 -14.83 27.77 3.18
CA TRP A 293 -15.44 28.57 4.24
C TRP A 293 -14.42 29.47 4.95
N PHE A 294 -13.23 28.96 5.27
CA PHE A 294 -12.12 29.76 5.81
C PHE A 294 -11.64 30.84 4.81
N ILE A 295 -11.55 30.53 3.51
CA ILE A 295 -11.20 31.51 2.47
C ILE A 295 -12.30 32.59 2.32
N ARG A 296 -13.58 32.22 2.40
CA ARG A 296 -14.70 33.17 2.34
C ARG A 296 -14.81 34.03 3.61
N LEU A 297 -14.45 33.52 4.78
CA LEU A 297 -14.34 34.31 6.02
C LEU A 297 -13.13 35.24 5.99
N GLY A 298 -11.96 34.78 5.52
CA GLY A 298 -10.78 35.61 5.33
C GLY A 298 -11.00 36.75 4.33
N ALA A 299 -11.68 36.47 3.22
CA ALA A 299 -12.05 37.49 2.22
C ALA A 299 -13.13 38.48 2.72
N ARG A 300 -14.02 38.07 3.64
CA ARG A 300 -14.96 38.98 4.31
C ARG A 300 -14.29 39.84 5.38
N MET A 301 -13.30 39.31 6.09
CA MET A 301 -12.54 40.06 7.09
C MET A 301 -11.59 41.08 6.44
N HIS A 302 -10.97 40.77 5.30
CA HIS A 302 -10.13 41.72 4.56
C HIS A 302 -10.90 42.89 3.91
N LYS A 303 -12.19 42.73 3.60
CA LYS A 303 -13.02 43.86 3.14
C LYS A 303 -13.40 44.86 4.24
N HIS A 304 -13.19 44.53 5.51
CA HIS A 304 -13.49 45.41 6.64
C HIS A 304 -12.26 46.05 7.30
N HIS A 305 -11.06 45.96 6.69
CA HIS A 305 -9.84 46.56 7.24
C HIS A 305 -9.08 47.51 6.28
N CYS A 306 -9.67 47.90 5.16
CA CYS A 306 -9.10 48.93 4.27
C CYS A 306 -10.06 50.12 4.02
N SER A 307 -10.77 50.57 5.05
CA SER A 307 -11.44 51.87 5.08
C SER A 307 -11.31 52.44 6.48
N GLY A 308 -10.20 53.12 6.73
CA GLY A 308 -9.88 53.73 8.01
C GLY A 308 -8.39 54.01 8.11
N TYR A 309 -8.04 55.25 7.72
CA TYR A 309 -6.72 55.90 7.67
C TYR A 309 -5.94 55.74 6.36
#